data_AF-A0A9D7ENW3-F1
#
_entry.id   AF-A0A9D7ENW3-F1
#
_cell.length_a   1.000
_cell.length_b   1.000
_cell.length_c   1.000
_cell.angle_alpha   90.00
_cell.angle_beta   90.00
_cell.angle_gamma   90.00
#
_symmetry.space_group_name_H-M   'P 1'
#
loop_
_entity.id
_entity.type
_entity.pdbx_description
1 polymer ?
#
loop_
_entity_poly.entity_id
_entity_poly.type
_entity_poly.pdbx_seq_one_letter_code
_entity_poly.pdbx_strand_id
1 'polypeptide(L)'
;MKNYKVLFNTLVAHGRNTGRETASSFSNQNSTYKSSPGFYITGETYQGKNGYSLKLEGLERGINDNAFERGIVIHGAEYVSDAFVNMQGYIGRSQGCPAVPVAVSKPIINTIKNGSCLFIYHPSYIDKSAILN
;
A
#
# COMPACT_ATOMS: atom_id res chain seq x y z
N MET A 1 -20.48 0.37 -5.89
CA MET A 1 -20.57 0.13 -4.43
C MET A 1 -22.02 0.30 -4.00
N LYS A 2 -22.61 -0.60 -3.21
CA LYS A 2 -24.05 -0.54 -2.90
C LYS A 2 -24.43 0.34 -1.69
N ASN A 3 -23.52 0.55 -0.72
CA ASN A 3 -23.86 1.17 0.58
C ASN A 3 -22.89 2.28 1.08
N TYR A 4 -21.86 2.66 0.29
CA TYR A 4 -20.87 3.71 0.63
C TYR A 4 -20.37 3.75 2.09
N LYS A 5 -20.22 2.59 2.72
CA LYS A 5 -19.86 2.47 4.13
C LYS A 5 -18.36 2.31 4.29
N VAL A 6 -17.74 3.16 5.11
CA VAL A 6 -16.35 3.01 5.55
C VAL A 6 -16.29 1.88 6.59
N LEU A 7 -15.54 0.82 6.29
CA LEU A 7 -15.32 -0.30 7.22
C LEU A 7 -14.05 -0.13 8.06
N PHE A 8 -13.04 0.55 7.51
CA PHE A 8 -11.75 0.77 8.16
C PHE A 8 -11.25 2.19 7.87
N ASN A 9 -10.73 2.86 8.88
CA ASN A 9 -10.00 4.11 8.78
C ASN A 9 -8.76 3.96 9.70
N THR A 10 -7.57 4.00 9.12
CA THR A 10 -6.34 3.70 9.86
C THR A 10 -5.12 4.30 9.16
N LEU A 11 -3.98 4.29 9.85
CA LEU A 11 -2.68 4.71 9.34
C LEU A 11 -2.16 3.72 8.28
N VAL A 12 -1.46 4.25 7.27
CA VAL A 12 -0.80 3.43 6.25
C VAL A 12 0.60 3.99 5.99
N ALA A 13 1.62 3.15 6.15
CA ALA A 13 2.99 3.50 5.81
C ALA A 13 3.27 3.26 4.32
N HIS A 14 4.00 4.21 3.73
CA HIS A 14 4.56 4.11 2.38
C HIS A 14 6.04 3.68 2.39
N GLY A 15 6.63 3.52 1.21
CA GLY A 15 8.04 3.19 1.04
C GLY A 15 8.97 4.27 1.57
N ARG A 16 10.09 3.86 2.18
CA ARG A 16 11.05 4.76 2.87
C ARG A 16 11.68 5.83 2.00
N ASN A 17 11.76 5.59 0.68
CA ASN A 17 12.32 6.54 -0.28
C ASN A 17 11.23 7.39 -0.96
N THR A 18 9.96 7.23 -0.59
CA THR A 18 8.84 8.00 -1.14
C THR A 18 8.64 9.35 -0.46
N GLY A 19 9.15 9.49 0.76
CA GLY A 19 9.11 10.71 1.55
C GLY A 19 9.38 10.41 3.02
N ARG A 20 9.22 11.42 3.89
CA ARG A 20 9.43 11.28 5.34
C ARG A 20 8.10 11.02 6.06
N GLU A 21 7.30 12.07 6.22
CA GLU A 21 5.97 12.01 6.83
C GLU A 21 4.90 11.80 5.75
N THR A 22 5.02 12.53 4.65
CA THR A 22 4.13 12.45 3.49
C THR A 22 4.86 11.86 2.29
N ALA A 23 4.12 11.15 1.44
CA ALA A 23 4.59 10.59 0.19
C ALA A 23 4.63 11.66 -0.92
N SER A 24 5.77 11.86 -1.57
CA SER A 24 5.94 12.87 -2.63
C SER A 24 6.69 12.37 -3.87
N SER A 25 7.38 11.24 -3.79
CA SER A 25 8.15 10.68 -4.91
C SER A 25 7.93 9.18 -5.08
N PHE A 26 7.41 8.78 -6.23
CA PHE A 26 7.00 7.39 -6.48
C PHE A 26 7.92 6.70 -7.49
N SER A 27 7.90 5.38 -7.52
CA SER A 27 8.59 4.61 -8.56
C SER A 27 7.94 3.25 -8.77
N ASN A 28 8.01 2.80 -10.03
CA ASN A 28 7.67 1.47 -10.47
C ASN A 28 8.90 0.56 -10.65
N GLN A 29 10.10 1.04 -10.33
CA GLN A 29 11.34 0.30 -10.53
C GLN A 29 11.68 -0.57 -9.31
N ASN A 30 12.30 -1.72 -9.57
CA ASN A 30 12.75 -2.63 -8.53
C ASN A 30 13.83 -2.00 -7.63
N SER A 31 13.91 -2.44 -6.38
CA SER A 31 14.94 -2.02 -5.41
C SER A 31 14.99 -0.52 -5.06
N THR A 32 14.03 0.28 -5.54
CA THR A 32 13.95 1.72 -5.21
C THR A 32 13.45 2.00 -3.81
N TYR A 33 12.77 1.02 -3.19
CA TYR A 33 12.05 1.16 -1.92
C TYR A 33 10.99 2.27 -1.90
N LYS A 34 10.53 2.69 -3.07
CA LYS A 34 9.45 3.66 -3.23
C LYS A 34 8.12 2.94 -3.45
N SER A 35 7.04 3.51 -2.95
CA SER A 35 5.68 3.11 -3.34
C SER A 35 5.37 3.55 -4.77
N SER A 36 4.36 2.92 -5.36
CA SER A 36 3.75 3.29 -6.64
C SER A 36 2.25 3.60 -6.41
N PRO A 37 1.70 4.70 -6.95
CA PRO A 37 0.28 4.99 -6.89
C PRO A 37 -0.49 4.15 -7.92
N GLY A 38 -1.80 4.38 -8.04
CA GLY A 38 -2.64 3.80 -9.09
C GLY A 38 -3.51 2.65 -8.62
N PHE A 39 -4.14 2.00 -9.59
CA PHE A 39 -5.04 0.87 -9.38
C PHE A 39 -4.31 -0.45 -9.28
N TYR A 40 -4.77 -1.27 -8.34
CA TYR A 40 -4.30 -2.62 -8.08
C TYR A 40 -5.49 -3.57 -7.96
N ILE A 41 -5.26 -4.83 -8.31
CA ILE A 41 -6.12 -5.94 -7.90
C ILE A 41 -5.47 -6.70 -6.76
N THR A 42 -6.25 -6.96 -5.73
CA THR A 42 -5.81 -7.80 -4.61
C THR A 42 -5.83 -9.28 -5.01
N GLY A 43 -4.74 -9.98 -4.73
CA GLY A 43 -4.58 -11.39 -5.06
C GLY A 43 -4.81 -12.32 -3.88
N GLU A 44 -4.02 -13.39 -3.87
CA GLU A 44 -3.99 -14.37 -2.79
C GLU A 44 -3.22 -13.88 -1.56
N THR A 45 -3.48 -14.53 -0.44
CA THR A 45 -2.76 -14.30 0.81
C THR A 45 -1.69 -15.34 1.05
N TYR A 46 -0.61 -14.98 1.73
CA TYR A 46 0.44 -15.93 2.13
C TYR A 46 1.01 -15.55 3.50
N GLN A 47 1.77 -16.48 4.09
CA GLN A 47 2.57 -16.23 5.29
C GLN A 47 4.02 -16.03 4.88
N GLY A 48 4.59 -14.88 5.22
CA GLY A 48 5.99 -14.54 4.91
C GLY A 48 6.69 -13.82 6.06
N LYS A 49 7.81 -13.16 5.75
CA LYS A 49 8.61 -12.42 6.75
C LYS A 49 7.84 -11.33 7.52
N ASN A 50 6.80 -10.77 6.89
CA ASN A 50 5.92 -9.75 7.48
C ASN A 50 4.63 -10.35 8.07
N GLY A 51 4.57 -11.67 8.22
CA GLY A 51 3.37 -12.40 8.63
C GLY A 51 2.33 -12.49 7.51
N TYR A 52 1.05 -12.48 7.91
CA TYR A 52 -0.08 -12.63 6.99
C TYR A 52 -0.15 -11.43 6.04
N SER A 53 0.09 -11.70 4.75
CA SER A 53 0.27 -10.67 3.73
C SER A 53 -0.62 -10.94 2.51
N LEU A 54 -1.01 -9.87 1.82
CA LEU A 54 -1.88 -9.90 0.64
C LEU A 54 -1.12 -9.41 -0.58
N LYS A 55 -1.01 -10.27 -1.61
CA LYS A 55 -0.37 -9.94 -2.88
C LYS A 55 -1.16 -8.87 -3.63
N LEU A 56 -0.44 -7.98 -4.32
CA LEU A 56 -1.01 -6.94 -5.16
C LEU A 56 -0.48 -7.07 -6.59
N GLU A 57 -1.39 -6.95 -7.55
CA GLU A 57 -1.08 -6.82 -8.97
C GLU A 57 -1.43 -5.41 -9.42
N GLY A 58 -0.46 -4.69 -10.00
CA GLY A 58 -0.69 -3.34 -10.53
C GLY A 58 -1.29 -3.39 -11.92
N LEU A 59 -2.24 -2.50 -12.19
CA LEU A 59 -3.03 -2.50 -13.43
C LEU A 59 -2.57 -1.48 -14.47
N GLU A 60 -1.61 -0.63 -14.13
CA GLU A 60 -1.25 0.53 -14.94
C GLU A 60 0.20 0.47 -15.41
N ARG A 61 0.33 0.25 -16.72
CA ARG A 61 1.62 0.11 -17.40
C ARG A 61 2.50 1.35 -17.18
N GLY A 62 3.73 1.13 -16.71
CA GLY A 62 4.69 2.18 -16.41
C GLY A 62 4.46 2.92 -15.09
N ILE A 63 3.35 2.65 -14.39
CA ILE A 63 3.01 3.30 -13.11
C ILE A 63 3.18 2.32 -11.95
N ASN A 64 2.58 1.13 -12.06
CA ASN A 64 2.59 0.13 -10.99
C ASN A 64 2.59 -1.33 -11.50
N ASP A 65 2.67 -1.57 -12.81
CA ASP A 65 2.66 -2.90 -13.42
C ASP A 65 3.77 -3.85 -12.90
N ASN A 66 4.87 -3.32 -12.36
CA ASN A 66 5.91 -4.17 -11.75
C ASN A 66 5.62 -4.53 -10.28
N ALA A 67 4.49 -4.12 -9.69
CA ALA A 67 4.24 -4.27 -8.26
C ALA A 67 4.31 -5.72 -7.77
N PHE A 68 3.78 -6.66 -8.54
CA PHE A 68 3.83 -8.09 -8.19
C PHE A 68 5.28 -8.60 -8.17
N GLU A 69 6.04 -8.33 -9.23
CA GLU A 69 7.46 -8.71 -9.36
C GLU A 69 8.34 -8.08 -8.27
N ARG A 70 8.00 -6.85 -7.86
CA ARG A 70 8.66 -6.11 -6.78
C ARG A 70 8.28 -6.63 -5.39
N GLY A 71 7.36 -7.60 -5.29
CA GLY A 71 6.89 -8.15 -4.03
C GLY A 71 6.07 -7.17 -3.20
N ILE A 72 5.36 -6.24 -3.84
CA ILE A 72 4.51 -5.27 -3.15
C ILE A 72 3.24 -5.99 -2.64
N VAL A 73 3.00 -5.85 -1.35
CA VAL A 73 1.91 -6.54 -0.63
C VAL A 73 1.27 -5.60 0.39
N ILE A 74 0.02 -5.86 0.81
CA ILE A 74 -0.48 -5.31 2.09
C ILE A 74 -0.03 -6.23 3.22
N HIS A 75 0.50 -5.66 4.30
CA HIS A 75 0.89 -6.42 5.49
C HIS A 75 0.77 -5.58 6.77
N GLY A 76 0.78 -6.27 7.93
CA GLY A 76 0.86 -5.62 9.24
C GLY A 76 2.30 -5.18 9.57
N ALA A 77 2.46 -4.09 10.30
CA ALA A 77 3.75 -3.65 10.80
C ALA A 77 3.65 -2.91 12.14
N GLU A 78 4.50 -3.28 13.11
CA GLU A 78 4.57 -2.64 14.44
C GLU A 78 4.93 -1.15 14.38
N TYR A 79 5.71 -0.79 13.36
CA TYR A 79 6.10 0.60 13.12
C TYR A 79 4.96 1.49 12.61
N VAL A 80 3.77 0.93 12.38
CA VAL A 80 2.56 1.69 12.03
C VAL A 80 1.69 1.77 13.29
N SER A 81 2.04 2.69 14.18
CA SER A 81 1.39 2.88 15.47
C SER A 81 1.57 4.30 16.01
N ASP A 82 0.67 4.72 16.89
CA ASP A 82 0.75 6.02 17.57
C ASP A 82 2.01 6.14 18.43
N ALA A 83 2.52 5.03 18.97
CA ALA A 83 3.78 5.02 19.71
C ALA A 83 4.95 5.52 18.84
N PHE A 84 5.02 5.10 17.58
CA PHE A 84 6.03 5.61 16.64
C PHE A 84 5.80 7.08 16.32
N VAL A 85 4.54 7.50 16.10
CA VAL A 85 4.21 8.91 15.86
C VAL A 85 4.65 9.78 17.04
N ASN A 86 4.35 9.39 18.28
CA ASN A 86 4.72 10.12 19.48
C ASN A 86 6.24 10.19 19.70
N MET A 87 6.98 9.15 19.30
CA MET A 87 8.43 9.08 19.47
C MET A 87 9.22 9.97 18.49
N GLN A 88 8.81 10.04 17.22
CA GLN A 88 9.61 10.70 16.17
C GLN A 88 8.82 11.65 15.24
N GLY A 89 7.53 11.84 15.49
CA GLY A 89 6.62 12.70 14.74
C GLY A 89 5.93 12.05 13.54
N TYR A 90 6.26 10.80 13.19
CA TYR A 90 5.71 10.08 12.04
C TYR A 90 5.81 8.56 12.24
N ILE A 91 4.92 7.80 11.59
CA ILE A 91 5.00 6.33 11.55
C ILE A 91 6.28 5.85 10.83
N GLY A 92 6.67 4.60 11.04
CA GLY A 92 7.72 3.98 10.24
C GLY A 92 7.37 3.87 8.76
N ARG A 93 8.32 3.40 7.96
CA ARG A 93 8.21 3.30 6.50
C ARG A 93 8.60 1.92 6.03
N SER A 94 7.91 1.44 5.00
CA SER A 94 8.14 0.12 4.40
C SER A 94 9.22 0.17 3.31
N GLN A 95 9.36 -0.93 2.58
CA GLN A 95 10.17 -1.01 1.36
C GLN A 95 9.36 -0.79 0.08
N GLY A 96 8.19 -0.17 0.17
CA GLY A 96 7.30 0.14 -0.96
C GLY A 96 5.86 -0.34 -0.74
N CYS A 97 5.69 -1.35 0.12
CA CYS A 97 4.42 -1.93 0.51
C CYS A 97 3.51 -0.94 1.27
N PRO A 98 2.19 -0.92 1.02
CA PRO A 98 1.23 -0.35 1.95
C PRO A 98 1.18 -1.19 3.24
N ALA A 99 1.83 -0.70 4.31
CA ALA A 99 1.83 -1.37 5.60
C ALA A 99 0.82 -0.71 6.55
N VAL A 100 0.05 -1.53 7.28
CA VAL A 100 -1.01 -1.08 8.21
C VAL A 100 -0.71 -1.57 9.63
N PRO A 101 -1.40 -1.07 10.68
CA PRO A 101 -1.20 -1.58 12.03
C PRO A 101 -1.50 -3.08 12.12
N VAL A 102 -0.69 -3.81 12.87
CA VAL A 102 -0.81 -5.27 13.02
C VAL A 102 -2.22 -5.67 13.48
N ALA A 103 -2.79 -4.95 14.44
CA ALA A 103 -4.11 -5.22 15.03
C ALA A 103 -5.26 -5.26 14.00
N VAL A 104 -5.17 -4.47 12.92
CA VAL A 104 -6.23 -4.39 11.89
C VAL A 104 -5.84 -5.04 10.57
N SER A 105 -4.58 -5.46 10.39
CA SER A 105 -4.06 -6.06 9.16
C SER A 105 -4.88 -7.27 8.68
N LYS A 106 -5.11 -8.26 9.54
CA LYS A 106 -5.85 -9.49 9.19
C LYS A 106 -7.32 -9.22 8.86
N PRO A 107 -8.09 -8.42 9.65
CA PRO A 107 -9.44 -7.99 9.26
C PRO A 107 -9.49 -7.30 7.89
N ILE A 108 -8.59 -6.34 7.62
CA ILE A 108 -8.52 -5.63 6.34
C ILE A 108 -8.26 -6.63 5.20
N ILE A 109 -7.19 -7.42 5.31
CA ILE A 109 -6.78 -8.40 4.28
C ILE A 109 -7.91 -9.38 3.98
N ASN A 110 -8.57 -9.93 5.01
CA ASN A 110 -9.67 -10.87 4.80
C ASN A 110 -10.89 -10.23 4.12
N THR A 111 -11.11 -8.94 4.33
CA THR A 111 -12.22 -8.21 3.72
C THR A 111 -11.97 -7.96 2.23
N ILE A 112 -10.72 -7.71 1.85
CA ILE A 112 -10.38 -7.24 0.50
C ILE A 112 -9.62 -8.25 -0.36
N LYS A 113 -9.29 -9.46 0.12
CA LYS A 113 -8.58 -10.47 -0.69
C LYS A 113 -9.41 -10.94 -1.89
N ASN A 114 -8.75 -11.63 -2.83
CA ASN A 114 -9.38 -12.35 -3.94
C ASN A 114 -10.16 -11.46 -4.94
N GLY A 115 -9.54 -10.41 -5.45
CA GLY A 115 -10.04 -9.66 -6.60
C GLY A 115 -10.69 -8.31 -6.29
N SER A 116 -10.48 -7.75 -5.09
CA SER A 116 -10.94 -6.39 -4.80
C SER A 116 -10.07 -5.35 -5.49
N CYS A 117 -10.69 -4.24 -5.88
CA CYS A 117 -9.98 -3.06 -6.36
C CYS A 117 -9.36 -2.30 -5.18
N LEU A 118 -8.05 -2.09 -5.23
CA LEU A 118 -7.30 -1.20 -4.35
C LEU A 118 -6.81 0.00 -5.15
N PHE A 119 -7.01 1.20 -4.61
CA PHE A 119 -6.53 2.43 -5.24
C PHE A 119 -5.61 3.19 -4.28
N ILE A 120 -4.37 3.45 -4.72
CA ILE A 120 -3.42 4.29 -3.99
C ILE A 120 -3.35 5.65 -4.68
N TYR A 121 -3.92 6.66 -4.02
CA TYR A 121 -4.05 7.99 -4.58
C TYR A 121 -2.85 8.91 -4.24
N HIS A 122 -2.43 9.70 -5.23
CA HIS A 122 -1.65 10.93 -5.05
C HIS A 122 -1.93 11.88 -6.21
N PRO A 123 -2.00 13.21 -6.02
CA PRO A 123 -2.32 14.16 -7.10
C PRO A 123 -1.39 14.03 -8.33
N SER A 124 -0.10 13.78 -8.13
CA SER A 124 0.88 13.64 -9.22
C SER A 124 0.66 12.43 -10.15
N TYR A 125 -0.32 11.58 -9.85
CA TYR A 125 -0.67 10.40 -10.63
C TYR A 125 -1.85 10.66 -11.58
N ILE A 126 -2.72 11.63 -11.30
CA ILE A 126 -3.97 11.85 -12.05
C ILE A 126 -3.70 12.02 -13.54
N ASP A 127 -2.81 12.94 -13.91
CA ASP A 127 -2.50 13.25 -15.32
C ASP A 127 -1.73 12.15 -16.06
N LYS A 128 -1.30 11.10 -15.33
CA LYS A 128 -0.51 9.99 -15.88
C LYS A 128 -1.35 8.74 -16.14
N SER A 129 -2.51 8.63 -15.50
CA SER A 129 -3.33 7.42 -15.55
C SER A 129 -4.10 7.34 -16.87
N ALA A 130 -3.99 6.20 -17.55
CA ALA A 130 -4.85 5.89 -18.71
C ALA A 130 -6.23 5.37 -18.31
N ILE A 131 -6.48 5.14 -17.01
CA ILE A 131 -7.78 4.70 -16.49
C ILE A 131 -8.65 5.91 -16.12
N LEU A 132 -8.03 7.01 -15.70
CA LEU A 132 -8.74 8.23 -15.29
C LEU A 132 -8.88 9.27 -16.41
N ASN A 133 -8.14 9.15 -17.52
CA ASN A 133 -8.16 10.04 -18.67
C ASN A 133 -8.47 9.26 -19.95
#